data_AF-C6C8I6-F1
#
_entry.id   AF-C6C8I6-F1
#
_cell.length_a   1.000
_cell.length_b   1.000
_cell.length_c   1.000
_cell.angle_alpha   90.00
_cell.angle_beta   90.00
_cell.angle_gamma   90.00
#
_symmetry.space_group_name_H-M   'P 1'
#
loop_
_entity.id
_entity.type
_entity.pdbx_description
1 polymer ?
#
loop_
_entity_poly.entity_id
_entity_poly.type
_entity_poly.pdbx_seq_one_letter_code
_entity_poly.pdbx_strand_id
1 'polypeptide(L)'
;MNERKRLLKRYQAHHDRKMAEHRAWAATGYDPQHRPPLEPYPDELRGLQCCATTRAGTPCKRTDIYRNGRCKYHGGKSTGAKTPEGKARQLAGYRRWLENKRKNEAATA
;
A
#
# COMPACT_ATOMS: atom_id res chain seq x y z
N MET A 1 6.62 13.35 7.54
CA MET A 1 5.38 12.69 7.05
C MET A 1 4.97 13.13 5.63
N ASN A 2 5.18 14.40 5.27
CA ASN A 2 4.81 14.96 3.97
C ASN A 2 5.61 14.40 2.78
N GLU A 3 6.93 14.25 2.93
CA GLU A 3 7.79 13.74 1.85
C GLU A 3 7.44 12.30 1.44
N ARG A 4 7.31 11.40 2.42
CA ARG A 4 6.89 10.02 2.15
C ARG A 4 5.53 9.96 1.45
N LYS A 5 4.58 10.82 1.84
CA LYS A 5 3.25 10.85 1.20
C LYS A 5 3.37 11.28 -0.26
N ARG A 6 4.22 12.26 -0.57
CA ARG A 6 4.55 12.68 -1.94
C ARG A 6 5.15 11.53 -2.75
N LEU A 7 6.19 10.86 -2.21
CA LEU A 7 6.83 9.72 -2.87
C LEU A 7 5.84 8.57 -3.09
N LEU A 8 4.96 8.27 -2.12
CA LEU A 8 3.93 7.23 -2.29
C LEU A 8 2.92 7.56 -3.38
N LYS A 9 2.52 8.83 -3.53
CA LYS A 9 1.62 9.24 -4.62
C LYS A 9 2.29 8.99 -5.98
N ARG A 10 3.58 9.32 -6.11
CA ARG A 10 4.36 9.05 -7.34
C ARG A 10 4.55 7.55 -7.58
N TYR A 11 4.84 6.79 -6.52
CA TYR A 11 4.93 5.32 -6.55
C TYR A 11 3.64 4.68 -7.05
N GLN A 12 2.49 5.11 -6.52
CA GLN A 12 1.17 4.64 -6.95
C GLN A 12 0.91 4.96 -8.42
N ALA A 13 1.18 6.19 -8.85
CA ALA A 13 1.00 6.60 -10.25
C ALA A 13 1.89 5.79 -11.21
N HIS A 14 3.16 5.56 -10.84
CA HIS A 14 4.07 4.72 -11.63
C HIS A 14 3.55 3.27 -11.72
N HIS A 15 3.13 2.69 -10.60
CA HIS A 15 2.55 1.35 -10.59
C HIS A 15 1.27 1.26 -11.42
N ASP A 16 0.39 2.26 -11.36
CA ASP A 16 -0.84 2.31 -12.16
C ASP A 16 -0.54 2.39 -13.66
N ARG A 17 0.40 3.26 -14.05
CA ARG A 17 0.86 3.39 -15.42
C ARG A 17 1.38 2.05 -15.95
N LYS A 18 2.30 1.40 -15.21
CA LYS A 18 2.85 0.09 -15.60
C LYS A 18 1.79 -1.00 -15.68
N MET A 19 0.83 -1.02 -14.77
CA MET A 19 -0.29 -1.96 -14.83
C MET A 19 -1.20 -1.68 -16.03
N ALA A 20 -1.42 -0.42 -16.40
CA ALA A 20 -2.22 -0.04 -17.57
C ALA A 20 -1.52 -0.43 -18.88
N GLU A 21 -0.22 -0.13 -19.01
CA GLU A 21 0.63 -0.55 -20.13
C GLU A 21 0.59 -2.07 -20.31
N HIS A 22 0.78 -2.83 -19.23
CA HIS A 22 0.73 -4.29 -19.28
C HIS A 22 -0.68 -4.80 -19.65
N ARG A 23 -1.75 -4.16 -19.16
CA ARG A 23 -3.12 -4.53 -19.52
C ARG A 23 -3.42 -4.26 -21.00
N ALA A 24 -2.92 -3.15 -21.55
CA ALA A 24 -3.05 -2.84 -22.96
C ALA A 24 -2.34 -3.89 -23.83
N TRP A 25 -1.11 -4.27 -23.48
CA TRP A 25 -0.38 -5.33 -24.17
C TRP A 25 -1.04 -6.72 -24.04
N ALA A 26 -1.56 -7.03 -22.85
CA ALA A 26 -2.33 -8.26 -22.66
C ALA A 26 -3.60 -8.29 -23.54
N ALA A 27 -4.25 -7.14 -23.76
CA ALA A 27 -5.43 -7.04 -24.62
C ALA A 27 -5.12 -7.27 -26.11
N THR A 28 -3.87 -7.11 -26.55
CA THR A 28 -3.43 -7.46 -27.92
C THR A 28 -3.04 -8.94 -28.05
N GLY A 29 -3.23 -9.75 -27.01
CA GLY A 29 -2.73 -11.14 -26.99
C GLY A 29 -1.22 -11.21 -26.83
N TYR A 30 -0.60 -10.18 -26.23
CA TYR A 30 0.85 -10.07 -26.07
C TYR A 30 1.64 -9.95 -27.38
N ASP A 31 1.04 -9.37 -28.42
CA ASP A 31 1.72 -9.05 -29.67
C ASP A 31 3.03 -8.27 -29.41
N PRO A 32 4.20 -8.78 -29.85
CA PRO A 32 5.48 -8.09 -29.69
C PRO A 32 5.52 -6.66 -30.23
N GLN A 33 4.72 -6.32 -31.26
CA GLN A 33 4.65 -4.96 -31.82
C GLN A 33 4.05 -3.94 -30.84
N HIS A 34 3.22 -4.42 -29.92
CA HIS A 34 2.53 -3.62 -28.91
C HIS A 34 3.19 -3.70 -27.53
N ARG A 35 4.39 -4.28 -27.44
CA ARG A 35 5.13 -4.42 -26.18
C ARG A 35 5.45 -3.03 -25.60
N PRO A 36 5.12 -2.76 -24.32
CA PRO A 36 5.48 -1.51 -23.68
C PRO A 36 7.01 -1.32 -23.60
N PRO A 37 7.51 -0.08 -23.74
CA PRO A 37 8.93 0.18 -23.65
C PRO A 37 9.49 -0.15 -22.25
N LEU A 38 10.71 -0.71 -22.24
CA LEU A 38 11.46 -0.97 -21.01
C LEU A 38 12.05 0.33 -20.46
N GLU A 39 11.25 1.06 -19.70
CA GLU A 39 11.73 2.27 -19.01
C GLU A 39 12.48 1.92 -17.72
N PRO A 40 13.56 2.65 -17.40
CA PRO A 40 14.24 2.49 -16.11
C PRO A 40 13.30 2.87 -14.96
N TYR A 41 13.49 2.19 -13.83
CA TYR A 41 12.72 2.48 -12.62
C TYR A 41 13.17 3.83 -12.01
N PRO A 42 12.25 4.74 -11.64
CA PRO A 42 12.61 6.06 -11.10
C PRO A 42 13.44 5.95 -9.81
N ASP A 43 14.59 6.63 -9.77
CA ASP A 43 15.55 6.47 -8.66
C ASP A 43 15.02 6.93 -7.30
N GLU A 44 14.24 8.01 -7.28
CA GLU A 44 13.60 8.52 -6.05
C GLU A 44 12.62 7.53 -5.38
N LEU A 45 12.11 6.56 -6.15
CA LEU A 45 11.18 5.55 -5.67
C LEU A 45 11.91 4.29 -5.22
N ARG A 46 13.20 4.17 -5.53
CA ARG A 46 14.04 3.02 -5.19
C ARG A 46 14.20 2.95 -3.67
N GLY A 47 14.03 1.75 -3.12
CA GLY A 47 14.24 1.51 -1.68
C GLY A 47 13.17 2.11 -0.77
N LEU A 48 12.02 2.53 -1.31
CA LEU A 48 10.93 3.09 -0.50
C LEU A 48 10.45 2.06 0.55
N GLN A 49 10.44 2.46 1.82
CA GLN A 49 10.14 1.56 2.94
C GLN A 49 8.65 1.54 3.31
N CYS A 50 8.22 0.41 3.88
CA CYS A 50 6.86 0.20 4.37
C CYS A 50 6.46 1.22 5.46
N CYS A 51 7.35 1.55 6.41
CA CYS A 51 7.13 2.49 7.52
C CYS A 51 5.81 2.33 8.29
N ALA A 52 5.22 1.13 8.33
CA ALA A 52 4.10 0.84 9.24
C ALA A 52 4.67 0.59 10.64
N THR A 53 3.95 1.00 11.68
CA THR A 53 4.37 0.73 13.05
C THR A 53 4.34 -0.77 13.32
N THR A 54 5.47 -1.32 13.74
CA THR A 54 5.58 -2.74 14.11
C THR A 54 5.04 -2.95 15.53
N ARG A 55 4.93 -4.21 15.96
CA ARG A 55 4.56 -4.55 17.35
C ARG A 55 5.53 -3.98 18.39
N ALA A 56 6.79 -3.76 18.01
CA ALA A 56 7.81 -3.16 18.86
C ALA A 56 7.75 -1.62 18.88
N GLY A 57 6.72 -0.99 18.29
CA GLY A 57 6.57 0.46 18.23
C GLY A 57 7.46 1.17 17.21
N THR A 58 8.39 0.47 16.56
CA THR A 58 9.31 1.05 15.56
C THR A 58 8.77 0.97 14.13
N PRO A 59 9.20 1.85 13.20
CA PRO A 59 8.81 1.79 11.80
C PRO A 59 9.34 0.54 11.07
N CYS A 60 8.49 -0.09 10.26
CA CYS A 60 8.86 -1.22 9.41
C CYS A 60 9.85 -0.79 8.31
N LYS A 61 11.01 -1.46 8.25
CA LYS A 61 12.11 -1.17 7.32
C LYS A 61 12.07 -1.95 6.00
N ARG A 62 11.07 -2.83 5.80
CA ARG A 62 10.93 -3.64 4.58
C ARG A 62 10.71 -2.77 3.35
N THR A 63 11.38 -3.11 2.25
CA THR A 63 11.31 -2.42 0.94
C THR A 63 10.52 -3.19 -0.12
N ASP A 64 10.13 -4.45 0.14
CA ASP A 64 9.20 -5.23 -0.68
C ASP A 64 7.75 -4.73 -0.47
N ILE A 65 7.50 -3.51 -0.92
CA ILE A 65 6.22 -2.84 -0.80
C ILE A 65 5.36 -3.05 -2.06
N TYR A 66 4.05 -3.10 -1.87
CA TYR A 66 3.06 -3.21 -2.94
C TYR A 66 2.52 -1.84 -3.30
N ARG A 67 1.66 -1.73 -4.32
CA ARG A 67 1.04 -0.47 -4.80
C ARG A 67 0.60 0.49 -3.68
N ASN A 68 0.04 -0.03 -2.59
CA ASN A 68 -0.42 0.78 -1.45
C ASN A 68 0.69 1.32 -0.53
N GLY A 69 1.96 1.03 -0.83
CA GLY A 69 3.12 1.48 -0.04
C GLY A 69 3.41 0.65 1.20
N ARG A 70 2.81 -0.54 1.34
CA ARG A 70 3.00 -1.44 2.49
C ARG A 70 3.51 -2.81 2.05
N CYS A 71 4.24 -3.49 2.93
CA CYS A 71 4.73 -4.85 2.68
C CYS A 71 3.66 -5.92 2.96
N LYS A 72 3.95 -7.18 2.63
CA LYS A 72 2.99 -8.29 2.79
C LYS A 72 2.44 -8.45 4.22
N TYR A 73 3.23 -8.13 5.24
CA TYR A 73 2.84 -8.23 6.65
C TYR A 73 1.99 -7.06 7.15
N HIS A 74 2.01 -5.93 6.44
CA HIS A 74 1.26 -4.73 6.81
C HIS A 74 0.18 -4.39 5.77
N GLY A 75 -0.40 -5.44 5.17
CA GLY A 75 -1.54 -5.29 4.25
C GLY A 75 -1.17 -4.93 2.81
N GLY A 76 0.10 -5.07 2.40
CA GLY A 76 0.55 -4.80 1.04
C GLY A 76 -0.23 -5.58 -0.03
N LYS A 77 -0.50 -6.87 0.23
CA LYS A 77 -1.31 -7.74 -0.64
C LYS A 77 -2.82 -7.60 -0.43
N SER A 78 -3.26 -6.82 0.55
CA SER A 78 -4.69 -6.69 0.85
C SER A 78 -5.38 -5.89 -0.25
N THR A 79 -6.51 -6.41 -0.73
CA THR A 79 -7.41 -5.67 -1.64
C THR A 79 -8.43 -4.81 -0.88
N GLY A 80 -8.39 -4.80 0.45
CA GLY A 80 -9.42 -4.20 1.29
C GLY A 80 -10.75 -4.97 1.25
N ALA A 81 -11.71 -4.55 2.07
CA ALA A 81 -13.07 -5.07 2.02
C ALA A 81 -13.79 -4.54 0.78
N LYS A 82 -14.32 -5.45 -0.05
CA LYS A 82 -15.04 -5.11 -1.27
C LYS A 82 -16.54 -4.96 -1.04
N THR A 83 -17.12 -5.70 -0.09
CA THR A 83 -18.55 -5.67 0.20
C THR A 83 -18.93 -4.66 1.29
N PRO A 84 -20.17 -4.16 1.31
CA PRO A 84 -20.65 -3.29 2.39
C PRO A 84 -20.50 -3.91 3.78
N GLU A 85 -20.82 -5.20 3.94
CA GLU A 85 -20.73 -5.93 5.21
C GLU A 85 -19.27 -6.04 5.67
N GLY A 86 -18.36 -6.31 4.74
CA GLY A 86 -16.93 -6.35 5.02
C GLY A 86 -16.40 -5.00 5.50
N LYS A 87 -16.84 -3.91 4.87
CA LYS A 87 -16.47 -2.54 5.29
C LYS A 87 -17.03 -2.22 6.67
N ALA A 88 -18.29 -2.57 6.94
CA ALA A 88 -18.93 -2.38 8.24
C ALA A 88 -18.18 -3.15 9.34
N ARG A 89 -17.78 -4.40 9.08
CA ARG A 89 -16.99 -5.22 10.02
C ARG A 89 -15.63 -4.58 10.35
N GLN A 90 -14.92 -4.07 9.34
CA GLN A 90 -13.65 -3.37 9.55
C GLN A 90 -13.83 -2.10 10.39
N LEU A 91 -14.86 -1.30 10.10
CA LEU A 91 -15.17 -0.10 10.87
C LEU A 91 -15.52 -0.43 12.32
N ALA A 92 -16.32 -1.46 12.56
CA ALA A 92 -16.66 -1.91 13.91
C ALA A 92 -15.40 -2.36 14.69
N GLY A 93 -14.48 -3.08 14.03
CA GLY A 93 -13.20 -3.45 14.62
C GLY A 93 -12.34 -2.24 15.00
N TYR A 94 -12.27 -1.23 14.12
CA TYR A 94 -11.56 0.01 14.39
C TYR A 94 -12.14 0.78 15.58
N ARG A 95 -13.48 0.86 15.68
CA ARG A 95 -14.17 1.50 16.82
C ARG A 95 -13.83 0.82 18.14
N ARG A 96 -13.89 -0.52 18.21
CA ARG A 96 -13.48 -1.27 19.41
C ARG A 96 -12.02 -1.01 19.80
N TRP A 97 -11.12 -0.93 18.81
CA TRP A 97 -9.72 -0.60 19.08
C TRP A 97 -9.56 0.80 19.68
N LEU A 98 -10.27 1.81 19.16
CA LEU A 98 -10.25 3.17 19.72
C LEU A 98 -10.76 3.21 21.16
N GLU A 99 -11.86 2.51 21.45
CA GLU A 99 -12.42 2.42 22.81
C GLU A 99 -11.41 1.80 23.79
N ASN A 100 -10.78 0.68 23.41
CA ASN A 100 -9.75 0.05 24.23
C ASN A 100 -8.54 0.96 24.43
N LYS A 101 -8.11 1.70 23.39
CA LYS A 101 -7.01 2.67 23.52
C LYS A 101 -7.33 3.74 24.57
N ARG A 102 -8.53 4.33 24.51
CA ARG A 102 -8.99 5.35 25.48
C ARG A 102 -9.05 4.82 26.90
N LYS A 103 -9.57 3.59 27.09
CA LYS A 103 -9.61 2.94 28.40
C LYS A 103 -8.22 2.72 28.98
N ASN A 104 -7.29 2.24 28.16
CA ASN A 104 -5.91 2.03 28.58
C ASN A 104 -5.25 3.35 28.98
N GLU A 105 -5.42 4.41 28.17
CA GLU A 105 -4.90 5.75 28.49
C GLU A 105 -5.44 6.27 29.82
N ALA A 106 -6.74 6.13 30.08
CA ALA A 106 -7.38 6.54 31.33
C ALA A 106 -6.97 5.69 32.55
N ALA A 107 -6.57 4.43 32.36
CA ALA A 107 -6.08 3.57 33.44
C ALA A 107 -4.61 3.82 33.79
N THR A 108 -3.86 4.45 32.89
CA THR A 108 -2.44 4.86 33.10
C THR A 108 -2.28 6.33 33.47
N ALA A 109 -3.37 7.10 33.54
CA ALA A 109 -3.41 8.50 33.96
C ALA A 109 -3.80 8.60 35.43
#